data_AF-A0A7W3T5Z6-F1
#
_entry.id   AF-A0A7W3T5Z6-F1
#
_cell.length_a   1.000
_cell.length_b   1.000
_cell.length_c   1.000
_cell.angle_alpha   90.00
_cell.angle_beta   90.00
_cell.angle_gamma   90.00
#
_symmetry.space_group_name_H-M   'P 1'
#
loop_
_entity.id
_entity.type
_entity.pdbx_description
1 polymer ?
#
loop_
_entity_poly.entity_id
_entity_poly.type
_entity_poly.pdbx_seq_one_letter_code
_entity_poly.pdbx_strand_id
1 'polypeptide(L)'
;MSGGTSRNGRLRTVVAGVAGAALLMTGCSSSDAGEENDPIAGTETAPAEPTEEADDEANGGDEAGSEPEDSIERPEIDLGDDFENVYEGEETGDPVKDAILRDSRGFVDAVDEGIIHHETDRPAVRFYIKGDALDQTVQLISTIIDRGNSSIGTTRYFNREVTVFEDGSSAAVLFCRDFSGVATIDFETREVTKQADADAKPALYASRVELNELGVWQTSEYSVTSEAPECR
;
A
#
# COMPACT_ATOMS: atom_id res chain seq x y z
N MET A 1 -54.68 47.05 26.19
CA MET A 1 -54.18 47.36 27.54
C MET A 1 -53.21 46.29 27.98
N SER A 2 -52.07 46.72 28.55
CA SER A 2 -51.09 46.00 29.40
C SER A 2 -50.56 44.66 28.89
N GLY A 3 -49.27 44.46 28.61
CA GLY A 3 -48.07 45.04 29.22
C GLY A 3 -47.41 43.99 30.11
N GLY A 4 -46.13 43.65 29.87
CA GLY A 4 -45.40 42.69 30.69
C GLY A 4 -44.06 42.24 30.11
N THR A 5 -43.09 43.16 30.06
CA THR A 5 -41.66 42.91 29.80
C THR A 5 -40.98 42.27 31.03
N SER A 6 -39.80 41.65 30.82
CA SER A 6 -38.69 41.35 31.75
C SER A 6 -38.54 39.85 32.07
N ARG A 7 -37.35 39.21 32.08
CA ARG A 7 -36.02 39.67 32.50
C ARG A 7 -34.87 39.00 31.71
N ASN A 8 -33.81 39.80 31.62
CA ASN A 8 -32.42 39.47 31.29
C ASN A 8 -31.84 38.29 32.08
N GLY A 9 -31.00 37.49 31.41
CA GLY A 9 -30.05 36.58 32.03
C GLY A 9 -28.74 36.53 31.23
N ARG A 10 -27.96 37.61 31.25
CA ARG A 10 -26.56 37.59 30.80
C ARG A 10 -25.74 36.91 31.91
N LEU A 11 -25.27 35.68 31.69
CA LEU A 11 -24.15 35.17 32.47
C LEU A 11 -22.84 35.58 31.79
N ARG A 12 -22.18 36.55 32.41
CA ARG A 12 -20.75 36.81 32.26
C ARG A 12 -20.07 36.12 33.44
N THR A 13 -19.19 35.17 33.18
CA THR A 13 -18.22 34.71 34.19
C THR A 13 -16.82 35.10 33.72
N VAL A 14 -16.08 35.68 34.65
CA VAL A 14 -14.82 36.40 34.51
C VAL A 14 -13.62 35.46 34.72
N VAL A 15 -12.53 35.85 34.08
CA VAL A 15 -11.14 35.35 33.98
C VAL A 15 -10.40 35.12 35.32
N ALA A 16 -9.52 34.10 35.35
CA ALA A 16 -8.12 34.09 35.87
C ALA A 16 -7.60 32.62 35.88
N GLY A 17 -6.35 32.22 35.61
CA GLY A 17 -5.07 32.87 35.28
C GLY A 17 -3.95 31.79 35.28
N VAL A 18 -3.11 31.84 34.24
CA VAL A 18 -1.72 31.36 34.02
C VAL A 18 -1.07 30.31 34.95
N ALA A 19 -0.54 29.24 34.33
CA ALA A 19 0.82 28.73 34.60
C ALA A 19 1.36 28.01 33.34
N GLY A 20 2.42 28.56 32.76
CA GLY A 20 3.15 27.94 31.65
C GLY A 20 4.22 26.97 32.15
N ALA A 21 4.54 25.99 31.32
CA ALA A 21 5.82 25.30 31.35
C ALA A 21 6.28 25.15 29.89
N ALA A 22 7.24 26.00 29.51
CA ALA A 22 8.05 25.82 28.33
C ALA A 22 9.17 24.82 28.67
N LEU A 23 9.35 23.79 27.86
CA LEU A 23 10.54 22.94 27.89
C LEU A 23 11.35 23.23 26.62
N LEU A 24 12.41 24.01 26.75
CA LEU A 24 13.43 24.22 25.72
C LEU A 24 14.78 23.68 26.23
N MET A 25 15.34 22.77 25.43
CA MET A 25 16.75 22.58 25.06
C MET A 25 17.85 22.57 26.14
N THR A 26 18.56 21.44 26.21
CA THR A 26 20.03 21.41 26.34
C THR A 26 20.59 20.28 25.48
N GLY A 27 21.36 20.62 24.46
CA GLY A 27 22.28 19.70 23.79
C GLY A 27 23.62 19.60 24.54
N CYS A 28 24.40 18.57 24.22
CA CYS A 28 25.87 18.48 24.33
C CYS A 28 26.25 17.10 23.72
N SER A 29 26.80 16.99 22.51
CA SER A 29 28.16 17.31 22.06
C SER A 29 29.26 16.35 22.55
N SER A 30 30.03 15.87 21.56
CA SER A 30 31.42 15.34 21.57
C SER A 30 31.65 13.94 22.20
N SER A 31 32.48 13.05 21.65
CA SER A 31 33.71 13.26 20.88
C SER A 31 34.06 12.10 19.95
N ASP A 32 34.79 12.47 18.92
CA ASP A 32 35.60 11.69 17.95
C ASP A 32 36.80 10.97 18.60
N ALA A 33 37.45 10.13 17.80
CA ALA A 33 38.83 9.61 17.84
C ALA A 33 38.99 8.11 18.09
N GLY A 34 39.46 7.41 17.04
CA GLY A 34 39.98 6.05 17.12
C GLY A 34 40.24 5.39 15.76
N GLU A 35 41.20 5.94 15.01
CA GLU A 35 42.15 5.21 14.12
C GLU A 35 42.41 3.77 14.62
N GLU A 36 42.71 2.73 13.85
CA GLU A 36 43.46 2.53 12.61
C GLU A 36 43.55 0.99 12.43
N ASN A 37 43.74 0.49 11.20
CA ASN A 37 44.58 -0.67 10.80
C ASN A 37 44.13 -1.19 9.42
N ASP A 38 44.74 -0.60 8.38
CA ASP A 38 45.03 -1.23 7.07
C ASP A 38 46.11 -2.33 7.25
N PRO A 39 46.60 -3.05 6.23
CA PRO A 39 46.07 -3.47 4.92
C PRO A 39 46.38 -4.99 4.65
N ILE A 40 46.70 -5.34 3.39
CA ILE A 40 47.29 -6.59 2.82
C ILE A 40 46.26 -7.49 2.11
N ALA A 41 46.43 -8.01 0.87
CA ALA A 41 47.21 -7.72 -0.34
C ALA A 41 46.85 -8.82 -1.39
N GLY A 42 46.99 -8.52 -2.69
CA GLY A 42 47.24 -9.49 -3.79
C GLY A 42 45.98 -10.16 -4.37
N THR A 43 45.47 -9.83 -5.56
CA THR A 43 46.06 -9.92 -6.93
C THR A 43 46.77 -11.24 -7.21
N GLU A 44 46.19 -12.10 -8.05
CA GLU A 44 46.88 -12.77 -9.17
C GLU A 44 45.86 -13.14 -10.26
N THR A 45 46.27 -12.90 -11.51
CA THR A 45 45.50 -12.95 -12.76
C THR A 45 46.01 -14.11 -13.62
N ALA A 46 45.10 -15.02 -14.01
CA ALA A 46 44.99 -15.75 -15.30
C ALA A 46 46.19 -16.60 -15.82
N PRO A 47 46.15 -17.28 -17.00
CA PRO A 47 45.08 -17.56 -17.98
C PRO A 47 45.06 -18.98 -18.64
N ALA A 48 44.07 -19.20 -19.53
CA ALA A 48 44.08 -19.97 -20.80
C ALA A 48 43.32 -21.33 -20.90
N GLU A 49 42.07 -21.25 -21.42
CA GLU A 49 41.58 -21.73 -22.76
C GLU A 49 41.98 -23.14 -23.30
N PRO A 50 41.29 -23.69 -24.33
CA PRO A 50 39.85 -23.91 -24.57
C PRO A 50 39.58 -25.35 -25.10
N THR A 51 38.32 -25.80 -25.26
CA THR A 51 37.85 -26.65 -26.39
C THR A 51 36.37 -27.06 -26.24
N GLU A 52 35.57 -26.57 -27.19
CA GLU A 52 34.60 -27.28 -28.07
C GLU A 52 33.40 -28.02 -27.43
N GLU A 53 32.17 -27.51 -27.58
CA GLU A 53 31.25 -27.52 -28.75
C GLU A 53 30.41 -28.82 -28.84
N ALA A 54 29.10 -28.66 -28.62
CA ALA A 54 27.96 -29.37 -29.22
C ALA A 54 26.70 -28.89 -28.46
N ASP A 55 26.01 -27.85 -28.93
CA ASP A 55 24.94 -27.90 -29.94
C ASP A 55 23.68 -28.58 -29.40
N ASP A 56 22.69 -27.77 -29.04
CA ASP A 56 21.28 -28.14 -29.12
C ASP A 56 20.46 -26.86 -29.35
N GLU A 57 20.28 -26.59 -30.65
CA GLU A 57 18.99 -26.32 -31.29
C GLU A 57 18.07 -25.26 -30.66
N ALA A 58 17.96 -24.17 -31.42
CA ALA A 58 16.97 -23.13 -31.29
C ALA A 58 15.55 -23.67 -31.21
N ASN A 59 14.81 -23.22 -30.20
CA ASN A 59 13.38 -22.96 -30.35
C ASN A 59 13.14 -21.47 -30.13
N GLY A 60 12.91 -20.76 -31.23
CA GLY A 60 12.36 -19.42 -31.18
C GLY A 60 10.92 -19.49 -30.69
N GLY A 61 10.61 -18.65 -29.70
CA GLY A 61 9.28 -18.44 -29.16
C GLY A 61 9.30 -17.26 -28.22
N ASP A 62 9.06 -16.09 -28.79
CA ASP A 62 8.70 -14.82 -28.14
C ASP A 62 9.70 -14.21 -27.15
N GLU A 63 10.48 -13.27 -27.67
CA GLU A 63 11.07 -12.15 -26.93
C GLU A 63 9.94 -11.33 -26.25
N ALA A 64 9.42 -11.84 -25.13
CA ALA A 64 8.78 -11.00 -24.15
C ALA A 64 9.88 -10.10 -23.58
N GLY A 65 9.77 -8.80 -23.87
CA GLY A 65 10.73 -7.80 -23.42
C GLY A 65 11.06 -8.01 -21.95
N SER A 66 12.33 -8.24 -21.66
CA SER A 66 12.80 -8.40 -20.29
C SER A 66 12.49 -7.12 -19.54
N GLU A 67 11.48 -7.15 -18.68
CA GLU A 67 11.32 -6.16 -17.62
C GLU A 67 12.68 -6.04 -16.91
N PRO A 68 13.14 -4.83 -16.55
CA PRO A 68 14.31 -4.72 -15.70
C PRO A 68 14.01 -5.52 -14.43
N GLU A 69 14.77 -6.60 -14.21
CA GLU A 69 14.54 -7.45 -13.04
C GLU A 69 14.57 -6.58 -11.79
N ASP A 70 13.42 -6.52 -11.14
CA ASP A 70 13.31 -5.85 -9.86
C ASP A 70 14.15 -6.65 -8.86
N SER A 71 15.35 -6.18 -8.57
CA SER A 71 16.27 -6.81 -7.63
C SER A 71 15.73 -6.89 -6.19
N ILE A 72 14.55 -6.32 -5.93
CA ILE A 72 13.86 -6.34 -4.65
C ILE A 72 13.15 -7.69 -4.48
N GLU A 73 13.52 -8.43 -3.45
CA GLU A 73 12.80 -9.64 -3.04
C GLU A 73 11.44 -9.26 -2.42
N ARG A 74 10.36 -9.63 -3.10
CA ARG A 74 8.98 -9.32 -2.71
C ARG A 74 8.31 -10.54 -2.11
N PRO A 75 7.47 -10.38 -1.08
CA PRO A 75 6.71 -11.49 -0.53
C PRO A 75 5.74 -12.03 -1.59
N GLU A 76 5.62 -13.35 -1.64
CA GLU A 76 4.53 -14.01 -2.36
C GLU A 76 3.20 -13.63 -1.74
N ILE A 77 2.18 -13.46 -2.58
CA ILE A 77 0.81 -13.14 -2.17
C ILE A 77 -0.10 -14.21 -2.76
N ASP A 78 -0.82 -14.93 -1.90
CA ASP A 78 -1.79 -15.95 -2.29
C ASP A 78 -3.22 -15.42 -2.10
N LEU A 79 -4.02 -15.42 -3.17
CA LEU A 79 -5.44 -15.06 -3.11
C LEU A 79 -6.36 -16.30 -3.19
N GLY A 80 -5.77 -17.50 -3.25
CA GLY A 80 -6.48 -18.74 -3.48
C GLY A 80 -7.16 -18.80 -4.86
N ASP A 81 -7.96 -19.85 -5.06
CA ASP A 81 -8.60 -20.13 -6.36
C ASP A 81 -9.96 -19.42 -6.53
N ASP A 82 -10.57 -18.96 -5.44
CA ASP A 82 -11.94 -18.44 -5.41
C ASP A 82 -12.02 -16.91 -5.46
N PHE A 83 -10.88 -16.20 -5.43
CA PHE A 83 -10.82 -14.74 -5.48
C PHE A 83 -9.75 -14.24 -6.44
N GLU A 84 -10.07 -13.21 -7.21
CA GLU A 84 -9.17 -12.65 -8.22
C GLU A 84 -9.22 -11.12 -8.23
N ASN A 85 -8.05 -10.49 -8.34
CA ASN A 85 -7.90 -9.07 -8.63
C ASN A 85 -7.49 -8.84 -10.08
N VAL A 86 -8.31 -8.10 -10.83
CA VAL A 86 -8.05 -7.74 -12.23
C VAL A 86 -7.68 -6.26 -12.32
N TYR A 87 -6.49 -5.98 -12.83
CA TYR A 87 -5.97 -4.62 -12.98
C TYR A 87 -6.02 -4.19 -14.45
N GLU A 88 -6.79 -3.15 -14.75
CA GLU A 88 -6.81 -2.51 -16.06
C GLU A 88 -5.68 -1.48 -16.21
N GLY A 89 -5.39 -1.17 -17.47
CA GLY A 89 -4.36 -0.21 -17.87
C GLY A 89 -3.06 -0.89 -18.27
N GLU A 90 -2.41 -0.31 -19.27
CA GLU A 90 -1.06 -0.67 -19.69
C GLU A 90 -0.02 0.06 -18.84
N GLU A 91 1.24 -0.30 -19.00
CA GLU A 91 2.35 0.48 -18.47
C GLU A 91 2.31 1.92 -19.00
N THR A 92 2.74 2.85 -18.16
CA THR A 92 2.74 4.27 -18.49
C THR A 92 3.92 4.67 -19.37
N GLY A 93 4.97 3.83 -19.42
CA GLY A 93 6.25 4.11 -20.08
C GLY A 93 7.17 5.00 -19.24
N ASP A 94 6.76 5.38 -18.03
CA ASP A 94 7.58 6.05 -17.03
C ASP A 94 7.94 5.04 -15.95
N PRO A 95 9.23 4.64 -15.82
CA PRO A 95 9.63 3.56 -14.92
C PRO A 95 9.32 3.86 -13.44
N VAL A 96 9.27 5.14 -13.04
CA VAL A 96 8.93 5.51 -11.65
C VAL A 96 7.45 5.30 -11.42
N LYS A 97 6.59 5.75 -12.36
CA LYS A 97 5.15 5.55 -12.26
C LYS A 97 4.77 4.08 -12.34
N ASP A 98 5.46 3.30 -13.17
CA ASP A 98 5.22 1.87 -13.32
C ASP A 98 5.62 1.10 -12.05
N ALA A 99 6.74 1.47 -11.40
CA ALA A 99 7.10 0.96 -10.09
C ALA A 99 6.06 1.31 -9.01
N ILE A 100 5.58 2.56 -8.99
CA ILE A 100 4.51 3.00 -8.06
C ILE A 100 3.22 2.20 -8.29
N LEU A 101 2.82 2.00 -9.55
CA LEU A 101 1.63 1.22 -9.88
C LEU A 101 1.80 -0.24 -9.49
N ARG A 102 2.98 -0.83 -9.67
CA ARG A 102 3.28 -2.21 -9.27
C ARG A 102 3.20 -2.36 -7.75
N ASP A 103 3.81 -1.46 -7.00
CA ASP A 103 3.76 -1.50 -5.53
C ASP A 103 2.36 -1.18 -4.97
N SER A 104 1.60 -0.32 -5.66
CA SER A 104 0.19 -0.08 -5.34
C SER A 104 -0.68 -1.33 -5.57
N ARG A 105 -0.35 -2.22 -6.51
CA ARG A 105 -1.02 -3.54 -6.63
C ARG A 105 -0.69 -4.39 -5.42
N GLY A 106 0.59 -4.46 -5.05
CA GLY A 106 1.05 -5.17 -3.85
C GLY A 106 0.34 -4.72 -2.57
N PHE A 107 0.06 -3.42 -2.40
CA PHE A 107 -0.79 -2.94 -1.31
C PHE A 107 -2.17 -3.60 -1.31
N VAL A 108 -2.87 -3.54 -2.44
CA VAL A 108 -4.24 -4.06 -2.57
C VAL A 108 -4.26 -5.57 -2.37
N ASP A 109 -3.38 -6.29 -3.06
CA ASP A 109 -3.29 -7.74 -2.98
C ASP A 109 -2.92 -8.21 -1.56
N ALA A 110 -2.07 -7.47 -0.84
CA ALA A 110 -1.77 -7.77 0.56
C ALA A 110 -2.97 -7.61 1.50
N VAL A 111 -3.84 -6.62 1.25
CA VAL A 111 -5.08 -6.47 2.03
C VAL A 111 -6.01 -7.65 1.76
N ASP A 112 -6.19 -8.01 0.49
CA ASP A 112 -7.09 -9.08 0.10
C ASP A 112 -6.57 -10.45 0.57
N GLU A 113 -5.27 -10.72 0.49
CA GLU A 113 -4.65 -11.93 1.08
C GLU A 113 -4.96 -12.03 2.58
N GLY A 114 -4.78 -10.95 3.33
CA GLY A 114 -5.07 -10.93 4.76
C GLY A 114 -6.54 -11.24 5.07
N ILE A 115 -7.47 -10.80 4.20
CA ILE A 115 -8.91 -11.13 4.30
C ILE A 115 -9.16 -12.60 3.96
N ILE A 116 -8.59 -13.09 2.85
CA ILE A 116 -8.82 -14.44 2.32
C ILE A 116 -8.27 -15.51 3.26
N HIS A 117 -7.13 -15.24 3.88
CA HIS A 117 -6.49 -16.15 4.82
C HIS A 117 -6.82 -15.87 6.28
N HIS A 118 -7.55 -14.79 6.57
CA HIS A 118 -7.97 -14.43 7.92
C HIS A 118 -6.78 -14.14 8.86
N GLU A 119 -5.76 -13.47 8.33
CA GLU A 119 -4.51 -13.17 9.05
C GLU A 119 -4.12 -11.70 8.86
N THR A 120 -3.94 -10.98 9.96
CA THR A 120 -3.62 -9.54 9.94
C THR A 120 -2.14 -9.24 9.73
N ASP A 121 -1.27 -10.23 9.88
CA ASP A 121 0.19 -10.10 9.95
C ASP A 121 0.92 -10.83 8.81
N ARG A 122 0.21 -11.12 7.71
CA ARG A 122 0.81 -11.62 6.48
C ARG A 122 2.01 -10.76 6.03
N PRO A 123 3.10 -11.35 5.53
CA PRO A 123 4.32 -10.61 5.21
C PRO A 123 4.09 -9.41 4.27
N ALA A 124 3.23 -9.58 3.27
CA ALA A 124 2.91 -8.54 2.29
C ALA A 124 2.28 -7.29 2.91
N VAL A 125 1.51 -7.44 3.99
CA VAL A 125 0.84 -6.31 4.68
C VAL A 125 1.88 -5.31 5.18
N ARG A 126 2.95 -5.76 5.82
CA ARG A 126 4.01 -4.87 6.33
C ARG A 126 5.03 -4.49 5.26
N PHE A 127 5.10 -5.25 4.19
CA PHE A 127 5.98 -4.96 3.06
C PHE A 127 5.47 -3.77 2.25
N TYR A 128 4.16 -3.72 1.95
CA TYR A 128 3.58 -2.67 1.11
C TYR A 128 2.91 -1.52 1.87
N ILE A 129 2.74 -1.63 3.19
CA ILE A 129 1.93 -0.69 3.97
C ILE A 129 2.67 -0.23 5.21
N LYS A 130 2.61 1.08 5.48
CA LYS A 130 3.24 1.72 6.64
C LYS A 130 2.32 2.77 7.25
N GLY A 131 2.72 3.33 8.39
CA GLY A 131 2.06 4.48 9.00
C GLY A 131 0.57 4.27 9.26
N ASP A 132 -0.22 5.32 9.07
CA ASP A 132 -1.66 5.32 9.33
C ASP A 132 -2.41 4.32 8.46
N ALA A 133 -1.96 4.10 7.22
CA ALA A 133 -2.54 3.09 6.34
C ALA A 133 -2.40 1.67 6.91
N LEU A 134 -1.27 1.35 7.57
CA LEU A 134 -1.06 0.03 8.16
C LEU A 134 -2.02 -0.21 9.32
N ASP A 135 -2.17 0.77 10.21
CA ASP A 135 -3.11 0.70 11.33
C ASP A 135 -4.56 0.56 10.85
N GLN A 136 -4.92 1.28 9.77
CA GLN A 136 -6.25 1.21 9.17
C GLN A 136 -6.51 -0.15 8.52
N THR A 137 -5.54 -0.69 7.77
CA THR A 137 -5.61 -2.01 7.12
C THR A 137 -5.75 -3.13 8.14
N VAL A 138 -4.92 -3.14 9.18
CA VAL A 138 -4.98 -4.18 10.24
C VAL A 138 -6.34 -4.17 10.93
N GLN A 139 -6.90 -2.99 11.22
CA GLN A 139 -8.23 -2.85 11.79
C GLN A 139 -9.34 -3.35 10.84
N LEU A 140 -9.22 -3.05 9.55
CA LEU A 140 -10.15 -3.54 8.52
C LEU A 140 -10.17 -5.07 8.47
N ILE A 141 -8.99 -5.68 8.31
CA ILE A 141 -8.84 -7.15 8.23
C ILE A 141 -9.39 -7.79 9.52
N SER A 142 -8.97 -7.30 10.70
CA SER A 142 -9.46 -7.79 11.99
C SER A 142 -10.99 -7.72 12.09
N THR A 143 -11.60 -6.62 11.65
CA THR A 143 -13.06 -6.44 11.71
C THR A 143 -13.79 -7.44 10.81
N ILE A 144 -13.21 -7.80 9.66
CA ILE A 144 -13.78 -8.79 8.74
C ILE A 144 -13.70 -10.19 9.36
N ILE A 145 -12.54 -10.54 9.93
CA ILE A 145 -12.31 -11.80 10.63
C ILE A 145 -13.25 -11.95 11.83
N ASP A 146 -13.38 -10.91 12.66
CA ASP A 146 -14.26 -10.92 13.84
C ASP A 146 -15.74 -11.14 13.48
N ARG A 147 -16.12 -10.82 12.24
CA ARG A 147 -17.47 -11.07 11.70
C ARG A 147 -17.64 -12.46 11.08
N GLY A 148 -16.60 -13.29 11.07
CA GLY A 148 -16.62 -14.60 10.43
C GLY A 148 -16.61 -14.51 8.90
N ASN A 149 -16.28 -13.36 8.32
CA ASN A 149 -16.49 -13.12 6.88
C ASN A 149 -15.21 -13.26 6.07
N SER A 150 -15.37 -13.60 4.79
CA SER A 150 -14.35 -13.49 3.74
C SER A 150 -15.02 -13.17 2.40
N SER A 151 -14.25 -13.18 1.32
CA SER A 151 -14.67 -12.77 -0.01
C SER A 151 -14.38 -13.85 -1.05
N ILE A 152 -15.24 -13.93 -2.07
CA ILE A 152 -15.01 -14.72 -3.30
C ILE A 152 -15.47 -13.92 -4.52
N GLY A 153 -14.98 -14.28 -5.70
CA GLY A 153 -15.30 -13.65 -6.98
C GLY A 153 -14.18 -12.74 -7.47
N THR A 154 -14.53 -11.73 -8.27
CA THR A 154 -13.54 -10.90 -8.96
C THR A 154 -13.71 -9.43 -8.60
N THR A 155 -12.61 -8.79 -8.23
CA THR A 155 -12.51 -7.34 -8.07
C THR A 155 -11.79 -6.74 -9.26
N ARG A 156 -12.29 -5.62 -9.77
CA ARG A 156 -11.69 -4.92 -10.92
C ARG A 156 -11.18 -3.55 -10.51
N TYR A 157 -9.96 -3.22 -10.93
CA TYR A 157 -9.27 -1.98 -10.64
C TYR A 157 -8.97 -1.22 -11.93
N PHE A 158 -9.47 0.00 -12.06
CA PHE A 158 -9.39 0.78 -13.30
C PHE A 158 -9.17 2.28 -13.00
N ASN A 159 -8.98 3.09 -14.05
CA ASN A 159 -8.64 4.51 -13.95
C ASN A 159 -7.49 4.76 -12.96
N ARG A 160 -6.40 3.99 -13.13
CA ARG A 160 -5.25 4.00 -12.23
C ARG A 160 -4.30 5.12 -12.64
N GLU A 161 -4.12 6.11 -11.77
CA GLU A 161 -3.33 7.31 -12.05
C GLU A 161 -2.28 7.55 -10.97
N VAL A 162 -1.10 8.04 -11.40
CA VAL A 162 0.01 8.39 -10.51
C VAL A 162 0.43 9.84 -10.72
N THR A 163 0.52 10.56 -9.60
CA THR A 163 1.09 11.90 -9.52
C THR A 163 2.29 11.88 -8.58
N VAL A 164 3.50 11.90 -9.13
CA VAL A 164 4.75 12.00 -8.35
C VAL A 164 4.90 13.43 -7.84
N PHE A 165 5.21 13.59 -6.55
CA PHE A 165 5.41 14.90 -5.94
C PHE A 165 6.82 15.45 -6.19
N GLU A 166 7.02 16.75 -5.93
CA GLU A 166 8.28 17.45 -6.22
C GLU A 166 9.49 16.89 -5.45
N ASP A 167 9.27 16.19 -4.33
CA ASP A 167 10.32 15.56 -3.54
C ASP A 167 10.89 14.28 -4.18
N GLY A 168 10.25 13.76 -5.22
CA GLY A 168 10.66 12.54 -5.94
C GLY A 168 10.62 11.25 -5.10
N SER A 169 10.15 11.30 -3.85
CA SER A 169 10.14 10.19 -2.90
C SER A 169 8.76 9.95 -2.29
N SER A 170 7.77 10.77 -2.67
CA SER A 170 6.37 10.52 -2.41
C SER A 170 5.50 10.76 -3.65
N ALA A 171 4.35 10.09 -3.70
CA ALA A 171 3.39 10.23 -4.79
C ALA A 171 1.94 10.05 -4.31
N ALA A 172 0.99 10.54 -5.09
CA ALA A 172 -0.40 10.15 -4.99
C ALA A 172 -0.72 9.06 -6.01
N VAL A 173 -1.48 8.06 -5.58
CA VAL A 173 -2.08 7.05 -6.45
C VAL A 173 -3.60 7.13 -6.31
N LEU A 174 -4.29 7.22 -7.44
CA LEU A 174 -5.73 7.16 -7.51
C LEU A 174 -6.15 5.97 -8.35
N PHE A 175 -7.17 5.24 -7.92
CA PHE A 175 -7.79 4.19 -8.71
C PHE A 175 -9.23 3.95 -8.30
N CYS A 176 -10.02 3.42 -9.22
CA CYS A 176 -11.38 2.98 -8.96
C CYS A 176 -11.40 1.47 -8.70
N ARG A 177 -12.05 1.06 -7.62
CA ARG A 177 -12.31 -0.35 -7.32
C ARG A 177 -13.78 -0.68 -7.53
N ASP A 178 -14.02 -1.63 -8.42
CA ASP A 178 -15.31 -2.22 -8.70
C ASP A 178 -15.40 -3.60 -8.04
N PHE A 179 -16.27 -3.71 -7.03
CA PHE A 179 -16.51 -4.94 -6.28
C PHE A 179 -17.81 -5.64 -6.70
N SER A 180 -18.44 -5.22 -7.81
CA SER A 180 -19.75 -5.73 -8.22
C SER A 180 -19.77 -7.24 -8.48
N GLY A 181 -18.61 -7.85 -8.76
CA GLY A 181 -18.40 -9.28 -8.91
C GLY A 181 -18.03 -10.04 -7.63
N VAL A 182 -18.00 -9.39 -6.47
CA VAL A 182 -17.54 -9.99 -5.20
C VAL A 182 -18.73 -10.34 -4.30
N ALA A 183 -18.77 -11.59 -3.85
CA ALA A 183 -19.69 -12.06 -2.82
C ALA A 183 -19.00 -12.13 -1.45
N THR A 184 -19.75 -11.92 -0.38
CA THR A 184 -19.30 -12.19 1.00
C THR A 184 -19.74 -13.59 1.40
N ILE A 185 -18.82 -14.30 2.03
CA ILE A 185 -19.04 -15.64 2.57
C ILE A 185 -18.75 -15.67 4.08
N ASP A 186 -19.32 -16.64 4.76
CA ASP A 186 -18.82 -17.08 6.06
C ASP A 186 -17.59 -17.97 5.84
N PHE A 187 -16.44 -17.65 6.45
CA PHE A 187 -15.20 -18.33 6.12
C PHE A 187 -15.09 -19.75 6.67
N GLU A 188 -15.80 -20.08 7.75
CA GLU A 188 -15.77 -21.44 8.34
C GLU A 188 -16.63 -22.40 7.51
N THR A 189 -17.84 -21.97 7.15
CA THR A 189 -18.84 -22.79 6.45
C THR A 189 -18.72 -22.70 4.94
N ARG A 190 -18.04 -21.67 4.41
CA ARG A 190 -17.98 -21.31 2.99
C ARG A 190 -19.34 -20.93 2.38
N GLU A 191 -20.36 -20.69 3.20
CA GLU A 191 -21.68 -20.30 2.72
C GLU A 191 -21.71 -18.83 2.31
N VAL A 192 -22.36 -18.51 1.19
CA VAL A 192 -22.57 -17.13 0.74
C VAL A 192 -23.56 -16.42 1.65
N THR A 193 -23.07 -15.43 2.42
CA THR A 193 -23.87 -14.60 3.33
C THR A 193 -24.38 -13.33 2.65
N LYS A 194 -23.67 -12.86 1.61
CA LYS A 194 -24.09 -11.75 0.76
C LYS A 194 -23.70 -12.04 -0.69
N GLN A 195 -24.69 -12.04 -1.57
CA GLN A 195 -24.47 -12.20 -3.01
C GLN A 195 -23.72 -10.99 -3.60
N ALA A 196 -23.00 -11.24 -4.69
CA ALA A 196 -22.46 -10.18 -5.54
C ALA A 196 -23.59 -9.27 -6.04
N ASP A 197 -23.30 -7.98 -6.15
CA ASP A 197 -24.26 -6.96 -6.55
C ASP A 197 -23.78 -6.28 -7.83
N ALA A 198 -24.33 -6.70 -8.97
CA ALA A 198 -23.98 -6.17 -10.28
C ALA A 198 -24.27 -4.66 -10.43
N ASP A 199 -25.13 -4.09 -9.58
CA ASP A 199 -25.46 -2.67 -9.60
C ASP A 199 -24.57 -1.83 -8.67
N ALA A 200 -23.72 -2.48 -7.87
CA ALA A 200 -22.79 -1.84 -6.96
C ALA A 200 -21.92 -0.81 -7.69
N LYS A 201 -21.81 0.37 -7.09
CA LYS A 201 -21.02 1.45 -7.67
C LYS A 201 -19.55 1.32 -7.25
N PRO A 202 -18.60 1.49 -8.18
CA PRO A 202 -17.19 1.52 -7.83
C PRO A 202 -16.87 2.62 -6.81
N ALA A 203 -15.86 2.37 -5.99
CA ALA A 203 -15.33 3.33 -5.02
C ALA A 203 -13.98 3.88 -5.50
N LEU A 204 -13.75 5.17 -5.29
CA LEU A 204 -12.46 5.81 -5.52
C LEU A 204 -11.56 5.56 -4.31
N TYR A 205 -10.37 5.05 -4.59
CA TYR A 205 -9.25 5.00 -3.68
C TYR A 205 -8.29 6.14 -4.01
N ALA A 206 -7.88 6.87 -2.98
CA ALA A 206 -6.83 7.88 -3.08
C ALA A 206 -5.82 7.61 -1.97
N SER A 207 -4.58 7.36 -2.37
CA SER A 207 -3.49 6.95 -1.48
C SER A 207 -2.28 7.86 -1.61
N ARG A 208 -1.59 8.08 -0.50
CA ARG A 208 -0.21 8.58 -0.48
C ARG A 208 0.72 7.38 -0.38
N VAL A 209 1.72 7.34 -1.26
CA VAL A 209 2.80 6.35 -1.22
C VAL A 209 4.14 7.05 -0.96
N GLU A 210 5.03 6.36 -0.26
CA GLU A 210 6.36 6.85 0.09
C GLU A 210 7.41 5.79 -0.22
N LEU A 211 8.48 6.20 -0.92
CA LEU A 211 9.60 5.34 -1.26
C LEU A 211 10.44 5.05 0.00
N ASN A 212 10.71 3.78 0.27
CA ASN A 212 11.61 3.38 1.36
C ASN A 212 13.06 3.18 0.87
N GLU A 213 13.98 2.92 1.79
CA GLU A 213 15.41 2.72 1.50
C GLU A 213 15.71 1.49 0.63
N LEU A 214 14.76 0.56 0.52
CA LEU A 214 14.86 -0.64 -0.32
C LEU A 214 14.33 -0.41 -1.74
N GLY A 215 13.80 0.77 -2.05
CA GLY A 215 13.22 1.06 -3.35
C GLY A 215 11.76 0.62 -3.51
N VAL A 216 11.07 0.29 -2.41
CA VAL A 216 9.64 -0.05 -2.42
C VAL A 216 8.79 1.16 -2.05
N TRP A 217 7.78 1.45 -2.87
CA TRP A 217 6.76 2.44 -2.58
C TRP A 217 5.71 1.86 -1.64
N GLN A 218 5.70 2.30 -0.39
CA GLN A 218 4.74 1.84 0.61
C GLN A 218 3.57 2.81 0.71
N THR A 219 2.35 2.28 0.74
CA THR A 219 1.15 3.08 1.05
C THR A 219 1.23 3.53 2.52
N SER A 220 1.30 4.84 2.74
CA SER A 220 1.39 5.45 4.07
C SER A 220 0.06 5.97 4.59
N GLU A 221 -0.81 6.40 3.67
CA GLU A 221 -2.16 6.90 3.94
C GLU A 221 -3.07 6.49 2.79
N TYR A 222 -4.34 6.20 3.07
CA TYR A 222 -5.36 6.07 2.03
C TYR A 222 -6.73 6.52 2.51
N SER A 223 -7.58 6.85 1.54
CA SER A 223 -8.99 7.17 1.76
C SER A 223 -9.84 6.51 0.69
N VAL A 224 -11.10 6.24 1.05
CA VAL A 224 -12.06 5.57 0.18
C VAL A 224 -13.30 6.43 0.08
N THR A 225 -13.70 6.76 -1.15
CA THR A 225 -14.92 7.54 -1.43
C THR A 225 -15.86 6.70 -2.27
N SER A 226 -17.02 6.34 -1.72
CA SER A 226 -18.07 5.64 -2.45
C SER A 226 -18.74 6.55 -3.48
N GLU A 227 -19.15 5.98 -4.62
CA GLU A 227 -19.94 6.65 -5.67
C GLU A 227 -19.29 7.92 -6.25
N ALA A 228 -17.96 8.00 -6.17
CA ALA A 228 -17.15 9.09 -6.71
C ALA A 228 -17.43 9.26 -8.22
N PRO A 229 -17.73 10.49 -8.70
CA PRO A 229 -17.99 10.76 -10.11
C PRO A 229 -16.90 10.27 -11.08
N GLU A 230 -15.65 10.22 -10.61
CA GLU A 230 -14.45 9.77 -11.34
C GLU A 230 -14.48 8.27 -11.68
N CYS A 231 -15.33 7.50 -10.99
CA CYS A 231 -15.46 6.05 -11.17
C CYS A 231 -16.77 5.63 -11.85
N ARG A 232 -17.38 6.53 -12.64
CA ARG A 232 -18.66 6.32 -13.34
C ARG A 232 -18.49 6.16 -14.84
#